data_AF-A0A528U916-F1
#
_entry.id   AF-A0A528U916-F1
#
_cell.length_a   1.000
_cell.length_b   1.000
_cell.length_c   1.000
_cell.angle_alpha   90.00
_cell.angle_beta   90.00
_cell.angle_gamma   90.00
#
_symmetry.space_group_name_H-M   'P 1'
#
loop_
_entity.id
_entity.type
_entity.pdbx_description
1 polymer ?
#
loop_
_entity_poly.entity_id
_entity_poly.type
_entity_poly.pdbx_seq_one_letter_code
_entity_poly.pdbx_strand_id
1 'polypeptide(L)' 'MGDCLTVEDAADPLSRHDPLTFIKANMRIAPVPALPEIRLYAAHPASGLWRLTHQ' A
#
# COMPACT_ATOMS: atom_id res chain seq x y z
N MET A 1 24.13 20.34 7.09
CA MET A 1 23.77 19.03 7.66
C MET A 1 22.26 19.03 7.83
N GLY A 2 21.53 18.46 6.86
CA GLY A 2 20.07 18.33 6.94
C GLY A 2 19.74 17.04 7.66
N ASP A 3 19.10 17.16 8.81
CA ASP A 3 18.48 16.09 9.56
C ASP A 3 17.36 15.46 8.73
N CYS A 4 17.64 14.26 8.25
CA CYS A 4 16.67 13.43 7.56
C CYS A 4 15.57 13.07 8.57
N LEU A 5 14.37 13.60 8.34
CA LEU A 5 13.14 13.28 9.07
C LEU A 5 12.95 11.76 9.13
N THR A 6 13.42 11.13 10.20
CA THR A 6 13.04 9.77 10.54
C THR A 6 11.60 9.84 11.06
N VAL A 7 10.65 9.64 10.15
CA VAL A 7 9.29 9.28 10.53
C VAL A 7 9.37 7.86 11.08
N GLU A 8 9.86 7.73 12.30
CA GLU A 8 9.63 6.53 13.10
C GLU A 8 8.19 6.63 13.59
N ASP A 9 7.29 6.21 12.70
CA ASP A 9 5.90 5.96 12.99
C ASP A 9 5.86 4.90 14.09
N ALA A 10 5.74 5.36 15.33
CA ALA A 10 5.44 4.53 16.48
C ALA A 10 4.01 4.01 16.31
N ALA A 11 3.85 3.04 15.40
CA ALA A 11 2.63 2.31 15.21
C ALA A 11 2.27 1.67 16.56
N ASP A 12 1.17 2.15 17.13
CA ASP A 12 0.57 1.56 18.31
C ASP A 12 0.40 0.04 18.06
N PRO A 13 1.05 -0.84 18.86
CA PRO A 13 1.04 -2.27 18.61
C PRO A 13 -0.35 -2.91 18.81
N LEU A 14 -1.38 -2.13 19.21
CA LEU A 14 -2.77 -2.55 19.34
C LEU A 14 -3.66 -2.08 18.18
N SER A 15 -3.14 -1.31 17.22
CA SER A 15 -3.74 -1.18 15.90
C SER A 15 -3.67 -2.55 15.21
N ARG A 16 -4.71 -3.36 15.44
CA ARG A 16 -4.97 -4.71 14.91
C ARG A 16 -4.65 -4.88 13.41
N HIS A 17 -4.56 -3.78 12.68
CA HIS A 17 -4.14 -3.75 11.29
C HIS A 17 -3.06 -2.67 11.12
N ASP A 18 -1.81 -3.09 10.91
CA ASP A 18 -0.75 -2.21 10.44
C ASP A 18 -0.97 -1.91 8.94
N PRO A 19 -1.39 -0.69 8.59
CA PRO A 19 -1.68 -0.33 7.20
C PRO A 19 -0.41 -0.34 6.34
N LEU A 20 0.76 0.00 6.88
CA LEU A 20 2.01 0.03 6.13
C LEU A 20 2.44 -1.38 5.74
N THR A 21 2.37 -2.33 6.68
CA THR A 21 2.63 -3.75 6.38
C THR A 21 1.63 -4.28 5.37
N PHE A 22 0.35 -3.93 5.49
CA PHE A 22 -0.66 -4.33 4.51
C PHE A 22 -0.35 -3.80 3.10
N ILE A 23 -0.06 -2.51 2.96
CA ILE A 23 0.25 -1.88 1.67
C ILE A 23 1.49 -2.52 1.04
N LYS A 24 2.59 -2.67 1.81
CA LYS A 24 3.84 -3.28 1.32
C LYS A 24 3.63 -4.73 0.86
N ALA A 25 2.81 -5.50 1.56
CA ALA A 25 2.57 -6.89 1.23
C ALA A 25 1.59 -7.09 0.06
N ASN A 26 0.65 -6.15 -0.15
CA ASN A 26 -0.52 -6.37 -1.01
C ASN A 26 -0.65 -5.43 -2.21
N MET A 27 0.12 -4.34 -2.29
CA MET A 27 0.12 -3.45 -3.46
C MET A 27 1.31 -3.73 -4.38
N ARG A 28 1.07 -3.77 -5.69
CA ARG A 28 2.11 -3.93 -6.72
C ARG A 28 2.04 -2.81 -7.74
N ILE A 29 3.20 -2.42 -8.25
CA ILE A 29 3.27 -1.42 -9.32
C ILE A 29 3.15 -2.13 -10.67
N ALA A 30 2.07 -1.84 -11.40
CA ALA A 30 1.79 -2.41 -12.72
C ALA A 30 1.56 -1.30 -13.77
N PRO A 31 1.95 -1.51 -15.03
CA PRO A 31 1.64 -0.57 -16.11
C PRO A 31 0.14 -0.56 -16.43
N VAL A 32 -0.37 0.58 -16.88
CA VAL A 32 -1.75 0.68 -17.37
C VAL A 32 -1.84 0.10 -18.78
N PRO A 33 -2.83 -0.75 -19.10
CA PRO A 33 -2.92 -1.41 -20.41
C PRO A 33 -2.95 -0.46 -21.62
N ALA A 34 -3.54 0.73 -21.45
CA ALA A 34 -3.64 1.74 -22.51
C ALA A 34 -2.40 2.66 -22.61
N LEU A 35 -1.60 2.76 -21.55
CA LEU A 35 -0.46 3.67 -21.42
C LEU A 35 0.63 3.00 -20.58
N PRO A 36 1.50 2.17 -21.17
CA PRO A 36 2.48 1.38 -20.44
C PRO A 36 3.56 2.24 -19.75
N GLU A 37 3.72 3.49 -20.15
CA GLU A 37 4.59 4.48 -19.50
C GLU A 37 4.06 4.89 -18.12
N ILE A 38 2.75 4.79 -17.91
CA ILE A 38 2.10 5.10 -16.63
C ILE A 38 2.03 3.82 -15.81
N ARG A 39 2.60 3.87 -14.60
CA ARG A 39 2.59 2.78 -13.64
C ARG A 39 1.78 3.17 -12.41
N LEU A 40 0.83 2.33 -12.02
CA LEU A 40 -0.04 2.56 -10.86
C LEU A 40 0.18 1.49 -9.80
N TYR A 41 -0.08 1.85 -8.55
CA TYR A 41 -0.25 0.88 -7.48
C TYR A 41 -1.59 0.16 -7.69
N ALA A 42 -1.50 -1.12 -8.02
CA ALA A 42 -2.63 -2.02 -8.17
C ALA A 42 -2.69 -2.98 -6.97
N ALA A 43 -3.90 -3.23 -6.49
CA ALA A 43 -4.15 -4.23 -5.46
C ALA A 43 -3.87 -5.63 -5.99
N HIS A 44 -3.15 -6.44 -5.24
CA HIS A 44 -2.99 -7.86 -5.53
C HIS A 44 -4.34 -8.58 -5.35
N PRO A 45 -4.71 -9.58 -6.17
CA PRO A 45 -5.95 -10.34 -5.99
C PRO A 45 -6.08 -10.96 -4.59
N ALA A 46 -4.96 -11.39 -3.99
CA ALA A 46 -4.92 -11.94 -2.62
C ALA A 46 -5.16 -10.91 -1.51
N SER A 47 -5.13 -9.60 -1.82
CA SER A 47 -5.40 -8.53 -0.85
C SER A 47 -6.84 -8.54 -0.32
N GLY A 48 -7.78 -9.13 -1.08
CA GLY A 48 -9.20 -9.17 -0.71
C GLY A 48 -9.90 -7.81 -0.72
N LEU A 49 -9.24 -6.73 -1.18
CA LEU A 49 -9.79 -5.37 -1.22
C LEU A 49 -11.07 -5.25 -2.05
N TRP A 50 -11.23 -6.09 -3.08
CA TRP A 50 -12.45 -6.16 -3.89
C TRP A 50 -13.72 -6.46 -3.07
N ARG A 51 -13.58 -7.01 -1.85
CA ARG A 51 -14.73 -7.25 -0.96
C ARG A 51 -15.24 -5.98 -0.28
N LEU A 52 -14.43 -4.93 -0.21
CA LEU A 52 -14.81 -3.66 0.42
C LEU A 52 -15.72 -2.81 -0.49
N THR A 53 -15.75 -3.07 -1.79
CA THR A 53 -16.65 -2.35 -2.73
C THR A 53 -18.10 -2.85 -2.66
N HIS A 54 -18.38 -3.85 -1.83
CA HIS A 54 -19.70 -4.48 -1.65
C HIS A 54 -20.21 -4.40 -0.19
N GLN A 55 -19.59 -3.57 0.65
CA GLN A 55 -20.01 -3.37 2.06
C GLN A 55 -20.94 -2.17 2.22
#